data_AF-V4VX18-F1
#
_entry.id   AF-V4VX18-F1
#
_cell.length_a   1.000
_cell.length_b   1.000
_cell.length_c   1.000
_cell.angle_alpha   90.00
_cell.angle_beta   90.00
_cell.angle_gamma   90.00
#
_symmetry.space_group_name_H-M   'P 1'
#
loop_
_entity.id
_entity.type
_entity.pdbx_description
1 polymer ?
#
loop_
_entity_poly.entity_id
_entity_poly.type
_entity_poly.pdbx_seq_one_letter_code
_entity_poly.pdbx_strand_id
1 'polypeptide(L)'
;MSSDNYNNNNPYLRLTPLPASGNRSWGEICEMLNRCGKRFEDATRKAECLADNVWHHLRISPRLSDAAMAKIAQGTKVFTEGGYEKVFQQEFHKLAGEKLLKAYACYISTSNGPVIGTLYISTQRMAFCSDYPLSHYSSSGQQEWVYFKVVVDLDQLRTVNPSANRWNPSEKYIHVVTRDGYEFWFMGFISYDKALKTLTEALRRFPDTSGGLVPV
;
A
#
# COMPACT_ATOMS: atom_id res chain seq x y z
N MET A 1 -8.19 -25.11 -14.90
CA MET A 1 -7.82 -24.15 -15.97
C MET A 1 -8.28 -22.78 -15.55
N SER A 2 -7.34 -21.98 -15.05
CA SER A 2 -7.27 -20.52 -15.15
C SER A 2 -5.91 -20.17 -14.56
N SER A 3 -4.93 -20.03 -15.44
CA SER A 3 -3.62 -19.48 -15.09
C SER A 3 -3.85 -18.00 -14.80
N ASP A 4 -3.89 -17.62 -13.53
CA ASP A 4 -4.04 -16.22 -13.13
C ASP A 4 -2.81 -15.44 -13.57
N ASN A 5 -2.90 -14.87 -14.78
CA ASN A 5 -1.85 -14.11 -15.42
C ASN A 5 -1.80 -12.71 -14.81
N TYR A 6 -1.27 -12.61 -13.58
CA TYR A 6 -1.01 -11.35 -12.90
C TYR A 6 0.22 -10.60 -13.46
N ASN A 7 0.47 -10.64 -14.77
CA ASN A 7 1.25 -9.57 -15.42
C ASN A 7 1.19 -9.66 -16.96
N ASN A 8 0.78 -8.57 -17.62
CA ASN A 8 1.70 -7.90 -18.56
C ASN A 8 1.25 -6.52 -19.07
N ASN A 9 0.02 -6.06 -18.79
CA ASN A 9 -0.52 -4.88 -19.51
C ASN A 9 -0.89 -3.67 -18.63
N ASN A 10 -0.63 -3.69 -17.31
CA ASN A 10 -0.80 -2.49 -16.47
C ASN A 10 0.58 -1.94 -16.05
N PRO A 11 1.00 -0.78 -16.57
CA PRO A 11 2.36 -0.25 -16.36
C PRO A 11 2.62 0.18 -14.90
N TYR A 12 1.58 0.34 -14.10
CA TYR A 12 1.67 0.79 -12.72
C TYR A 12 1.80 -0.36 -11.71
N LEU A 13 1.46 -1.59 -12.11
CA LEU A 13 1.56 -2.77 -11.25
C LEU A 13 2.97 -3.37 -11.31
N ARG A 14 3.54 -3.63 -10.13
CA ARG A 14 4.82 -4.31 -9.99
C ARG A 14 4.70 -5.45 -9.00
N LEU A 15 4.97 -6.66 -9.45
CA LEU A 15 5.19 -7.80 -8.57
C LEU A 15 6.69 -7.89 -8.29
N THR A 16 7.07 -7.82 -7.02
CA THR A 16 8.47 -8.01 -6.62
C THR A 16 8.59 -9.36 -5.89
N PRO A 17 9.21 -10.39 -6.51
CA PRO A 17 9.49 -11.65 -5.84
C PRO A 17 10.35 -11.44 -4.60
N LEU A 18 10.18 -12.29 -3.58
CA LEU A 18 11.17 -12.41 -2.54
C LEU A 18 12.50 -12.90 -3.17
N PRO A 19 13.65 -12.26 -2.87
CA PRO A 19 14.92 -12.66 -3.44
C PRO A 19 15.27 -14.10 -3.04
N ALA A 20 15.56 -14.96 -4.02
CA ALA A 20 15.81 -16.39 -3.82
C ALA A 20 17.13 -16.72 -3.08
N SER A 21 18.05 -15.74 -2.93
CA SER A 21 19.35 -15.93 -2.26
C SER A 21 20.05 -14.58 -2.06
N GLY A 22 19.37 -13.64 -1.40
CA GLY A 22 19.93 -12.31 -1.12
C GLY A 22 19.03 -11.49 -0.21
N ASN A 23 19.22 -11.66 1.10
CA ASN A 23 18.68 -10.82 2.19
C ASN A 23 17.15 -10.76 2.42
N ARG A 24 16.41 -11.88 2.25
CA ARG A 24 15.38 -12.36 3.21
C ARG A 24 14.41 -13.37 2.57
N SER A 25 14.53 -14.64 2.92
CA SER A 25 13.53 -15.69 2.67
C SER A 25 12.31 -15.53 3.58
N TRP A 26 11.19 -16.16 3.24
CA TRP A 26 9.98 -16.16 4.08
C TRP A 26 10.24 -16.63 5.51
N GLY A 27 11.06 -17.67 5.67
CA GLY A 27 11.47 -18.17 6.98
C GLY A 27 12.15 -17.10 7.83
N GLU A 28 13.05 -16.31 7.23
CA GLU A 28 13.75 -15.23 7.92
C GLU A 28 12.83 -14.05 8.28
N ILE A 29 11.84 -13.73 7.44
CA ILE A 29 10.81 -12.72 7.75
C ILE A 29 10.01 -13.16 8.98
N CYS A 30 9.58 -14.43 9.03
CA CYS A 30 8.91 -15.02 10.19
C CYS A 30 9.81 -15.01 11.44
N GLU A 31 11.10 -15.33 11.31
CA GLU A 31 12.04 -15.26 12.44
C GLU A 31 12.27 -13.83 12.94
N MET A 32 12.36 -12.85 12.05
CA MET A 32 12.46 -11.43 12.41
C MET A 32 11.22 -10.96 13.16
N LEU A 33 10.04 -11.40 12.73
CA LEU A 33 8.77 -11.12 13.43
C LEU A 33 8.78 -11.74 14.83
N ASN A 34 9.22 -12.99 14.96
CA ASN A 34 9.34 -13.66 16.24
C ASN A 34 10.36 -12.96 17.16
N ARG A 35 11.50 -12.50 16.62
CA ARG A 35 12.55 -11.79 17.37
C ARG A 35 12.07 -10.41 17.84
N CYS A 36 11.30 -9.69 17.01
CA CYS A 36 10.69 -8.43 17.41
C CYS A 36 9.55 -8.65 18.40
N GLY A 37 8.75 -9.70 18.23
CA GLY A 37 7.74 -10.13 19.20
C GLY A 37 8.32 -10.31 20.60
N LYS A 38 9.44 -11.05 20.73
CA LYS A 38 10.15 -11.23 22.01
C LYS A 38 10.67 -9.93 22.63
N ARG A 39 11.03 -8.93 21.83
CA ARG A 39 11.45 -7.59 22.34
C ARG A 39 10.27 -6.66 22.62
N PHE A 40 9.12 -6.92 22.00
CA PHE A 40 7.86 -6.19 22.19
C PHE A 40 7.08 -6.70 23.42
N GLU A 41 7.31 -7.97 23.80
CA GLU A 41 6.79 -8.61 25.01
C GLU A 41 7.30 -7.91 26.29
N ASP A 42 8.55 -7.43 26.29
CA ASP A 42 9.12 -6.63 27.39
C ASP A 42 8.55 -5.19 27.47
N ALA A 43 7.89 -4.71 26.41
CA ALA A 43 7.36 -3.35 26.32
C ALA A 43 5.83 -3.23 26.48
N THR A 44 5.08 -4.34 26.59
CA THR A 44 3.61 -4.31 26.47
C THR A 44 2.87 -4.88 27.68
N ARG A 45 2.72 -4.06 28.73
CA ARG A 45 1.63 -4.23 29.72
C ARG A 45 0.59 -3.10 29.70
N LYS A 46 0.53 -2.28 28.64
CA LYS A 46 -0.56 -1.30 28.48
C LYS A 46 -0.94 -1.15 27.02
N ALA A 47 -1.90 -1.95 26.55
CA ALA A 47 -2.59 -1.70 25.30
C ALA A 47 -4.04 -2.24 25.34
N GLU A 48 -4.75 -2.03 26.45
CA GLU A 48 -6.22 -2.08 26.43
C GLU A 48 -6.73 -0.75 25.87
N CYS A 49 -6.87 -0.67 24.56
CA CYS A 49 -7.92 0.03 23.79
C CYS A 49 -7.43 0.22 22.34
N LEU A 50 -7.54 -0.84 21.54
CA LEU A 50 -7.42 -0.72 20.09
C LEU A 50 -8.66 0.04 19.59
N ALA A 51 -8.46 1.30 19.18
CA ALA A 51 -9.51 2.20 18.70
C ALA A 51 -10.37 1.60 17.56
N ASP A 52 -11.63 2.03 17.45
CA ASP A 52 -12.61 1.56 16.46
C ASP A 52 -12.09 1.54 15.02
N ASN A 53 -11.26 2.52 14.64
CA ASN A 53 -10.67 2.62 13.29
C ASN A 53 -9.69 1.48 12.97
N VAL A 54 -8.91 1.01 13.95
CA VAL A 54 -7.98 -0.12 13.76
C VAL A 54 -8.76 -1.41 13.68
N TRP A 55 -9.79 -1.57 14.51
CA TRP A 55 -10.66 -2.73 14.48
C TRP A 55 -11.39 -2.85 13.13
N HIS A 56 -11.98 -1.75 12.66
CA HIS A 56 -12.63 -1.71 11.35
C HIS A 56 -11.63 -2.03 10.22
N HIS A 57 -10.40 -1.52 10.29
CA HIS A 57 -9.34 -1.85 9.32
C HIS A 57 -9.07 -3.36 9.26
N LEU A 58 -8.99 -4.07 10.38
CA LEU A 58 -8.74 -5.52 10.37
C LEU A 58 -9.90 -6.33 9.78
N ARG A 59 -11.15 -5.87 9.98
CA ARG A 59 -12.35 -6.58 9.51
C ARG A 59 -12.57 -6.52 8.00
N ILE A 60 -11.92 -5.60 7.31
CA ILE A 60 -12.00 -5.51 5.83
C ILE A 60 -11.31 -6.71 5.17
N SER A 61 -10.31 -7.29 5.83
CA SER A 61 -9.65 -8.48 5.33
C SER A 61 -10.59 -9.69 5.37
N PRO A 62 -10.58 -10.56 4.33
CA PRO A 62 -11.28 -11.85 4.37
C PRO A 62 -10.81 -12.75 5.52
N ARG A 63 -9.59 -12.54 6.01
CA ARG A 63 -8.99 -13.27 7.13
C ARG A 63 -8.36 -12.30 8.12
N LEU A 64 -8.93 -12.29 9.33
CA LEU A 64 -8.55 -11.34 10.39
C LEU A 64 -7.14 -11.64 10.93
N SER A 65 -6.75 -12.92 10.99
CA SER A 65 -5.39 -13.36 11.32
C SER A 65 -4.35 -12.78 10.36
N ASP A 66 -4.65 -12.82 9.07
CA ASP A 66 -3.71 -12.41 8.02
C ASP A 66 -3.54 -10.88 8.05
N ALA A 67 -4.62 -10.14 8.33
CA ALA A 67 -4.56 -8.71 8.55
C ALA A 67 -3.74 -8.33 9.80
N ALA A 68 -3.94 -9.05 10.90
CA ALA A 68 -3.16 -8.85 12.12
C ALA A 68 -1.66 -9.12 11.87
N MET A 69 -1.35 -10.21 11.19
CA MET A 69 0.03 -10.55 10.79
C MET A 69 0.64 -9.48 9.89
N ALA A 70 -0.10 -8.99 8.90
CA ALA A 70 0.37 -7.90 8.04
C ALA A 70 0.67 -6.62 8.84
N LYS A 71 -0.15 -6.28 9.86
CA LYS A 71 0.15 -5.12 10.72
C LYS A 71 1.41 -5.33 11.56
N ILE A 72 1.61 -6.52 12.12
CA ILE A 72 2.81 -6.84 12.89
C ILE A 72 4.05 -6.81 11.97
N ALA A 73 3.93 -7.37 10.76
CA ALA A 73 4.96 -7.34 9.73
C ALA A 73 5.38 -5.92 9.39
N GLN A 74 4.41 -5.06 9.07
CA GLN A 74 4.68 -3.69 8.73
C GLN A 74 5.23 -2.87 9.90
N GLY A 75 4.69 -3.06 11.11
CA GLY A 75 5.21 -2.40 12.32
C GLY A 75 6.68 -2.77 12.59
N THR A 76 7.01 -4.06 12.44
CA THR A 76 8.38 -4.58 12.56
C THR A 76 9.29 -4.00 11.48
N LYS A 77 8.82 -3.95 10.22
CA LYS A 77 9.56 -3.39 9.10
C LYS A 77 9.91 -1.92 9.33
N VAL A 78 8.91 -1.10 9.68
CA VAL A 78 9.09 0.32 9.99
C VAL A 78 10.07 0.51 11.14
N PHE A 79 9.99 -0.31 12.19
CA PHE A 79 10.91 -0.23 13.32
C PHE A 79 12.35 -0.59 12.91
N THR A 80 12.53 -1.76 12.29
CA THR A 80 13.85 -2.29 11.92
C THR A 80 14.56 -1.45 10.85
N GLU A 81 13.82 -0.89 9.90
CA GLU A 81 14.37 -0.03 8.85
C GLU A 81 14.56 1.41 9.35
N GLY A 82 13.97 1.81 10.49
CA GLY A 82 14.18 3.11 11.11
C GLY A 82 13.24 4.22 10.62
N GLY A 83 11.99 3.86 10.30
CA GLY A 83 10.91 4.77 9.94
C GLY A 83 10.42 4.63 8.50
N TYR A 84 9.22 5.14 8.22
CA TYR A 84 8.55 5.02 6.92
C TYR A 84 9.34 5.59 5.74
N GLU A 85 10.13 6.65 5.95
CA GLU A 85 10.99 7.23 4.89
C GLU A 85 12.01 6.19 4.40
N LYS A 86 12.66 5.48 5.33
CA LYS A 86 13.66 4.46 4.98
C LYS A 86 13.00 3.26 4.31
N VAL A 87 11.82 2.85 4.79
CA VAL A 87 11.02 1.80 4.15
C VAL A 87 10.67 2.17 2.71
N PHE A 88 10.17 3.38 2.50
CA PHE A 88 9.81 3.86 1.16
C PHE A 88 11.01 3.83 0.21
N GLN A 89 12.17 4.32 0.66
CA GLN A 89 13.39 4.33 -0.14
C GLN A 89 13.89 2.92 -0.49
N GLN A 90 13.79 1.97 0.44
CA GLN A 90 14.16 0.57 0.18
C GLN A 90 13.20 -0.11 -0.80
N GLU A 91 11.91 0.17 -0.70
CA GLU A 91 10.89 -0.52 -1.51
C GLU A 91 10.73 0.01 -2.94
N PHE A 92 10.94 1.31 -3.13
CA PHE A 92 10.65 1.98 -4.39
C PHE A 92 11.87 2.63 -5.05
N HIS A 93 13.04 2.51 -4.42
CA HIS A 93 14.28 3.21 -4.74
C HIS A 93 14.12 4.73 -4.67
N LYS A 94 15.13 5.45 -4.17
CA LYS A 94 15.02 6.90 -4.03
C LYS A 94 15.22 7.61 -5.38
N LEU A 95 14.25 8.44 -5.80
CA LEU A 95 14.47 9.38 -6.91
C LEU A 95 15.19 10.63 -6.42
N ALA A 96 15.95 11.28 -7.30
CA ALA A 96 16.69 12.50 -6.96
C ALA A 96 15.73 13.60 -6.46
N GLY A 97 16.02 14.17 -5.29
CA GLY A 97 15.20 15.21 -4.67
C GLY A 97 13.84 14.75 -4.12
N GLU A 98 13.51 13.47 -4.21
CA GLU A 98 12.24 12.94 -3.70
C GLU A 98 12.23 12.87 -2.18
N LYS A 99 11.10 13.28 -1.58
CA LYS A 99 10.85 13.20 -0.14
C LYS A 99 9.50 12.54 0.11
N LEU A 100 9.43 11.63 1.09
CA LEU A 100 8.14 11.11 1.54
C LEU A 100 7.37 12.22 2.26
N LEU A 101 6.11 12.42 1.90
CA LEU A 101 5.22 13.32 2.60
C LEU A 101 4.57 12.58 3.78
N LYS A 102 3.87 11.49 3.49
CA LYS A 102 3.18 10.63 4.48
C LYS A 102 3.01 9.20 3.99
N ALA A 103 2.75 8.32 4.95
CA ALA A 103 2.39 6.92 4.74
C ALA A 103 1.07 6.61 5.48
N TYR A 104 0.19 5.82 4.86
CA TYR A 104 -1.13 5.50 5.37
C TYR A 104 -1.43 4.01 5.23
N ALA A 105 -1.79 3.35 6.32
CA ALA A 105 -2.32 1.99 6.28
C ALA A 105 -3.71 1.98 5.64
N CYS A 106 -3.89 1.13 4.64
CA CYS A 106 -5.13 0.98 3.88
C CYS A 106 -5.17 -0.39 3.20
N TYR A 107 -6.18 -0.58 2.36
CA TYR A 107 -6.28 -1.69 1.42
C TYR A 107 -6.38 -1.13 0.00
N ILE A 108 -5.89 -1.88 -0.97
CA ILE A 108 -6.22 -1.67 -2.38
C ILE A 108 -7.18 -2.76 -2.85
N SER A 109 -8.22 -2.39 -3.57
CA SER A 109 -9.13 -3.34 -4.20
C SER A 109 -8.46 -3.99 -5.41
N THR A 110 -8.54 -5.31 -5.48
CA THR A 110 -8.07 -6.11 -6.63
C THR A 110 -9.17 -7.09 -7.05
N SER A 111 -9.00 -7.73 -8.22
CA SER A 111 -9.91 -8.78 -8.68
C SER A 111 -10.02 -9.96 -7.72
N ASN A 112 -8.98 -10.23 -6.93
CA ASN A 112 -8.94 -11.30 -5.94
C ASN A 112 -9.30 -10.81 -4.52
N GLY A 113 -9.86 -9.61 -4.43
CA GLY A 113 -10.28 -8.98 -3.18
C GLY A 113 -9.29 -7.92 -2.67
N PRO A 114 -9.57 -7.36 -1.47
CA PRO A 114 -8.77 -6.28 -0.91
C PRO A 114 -7.42 -6.79 -0.41
N VAL A 115 -6.34 -6.12 -0.83
CA VAL A 115 -4.97 -6.40 -0.38
C VAL A 115 -4.55 -5.34 0.65
N ILE A 116 -4.22 -5.78 1.87
CA ILE A 116 -3.73 -4.91 2.94
C ILE A 116 -2.34 -4.36 2.63
N GLY A 117 -2.14 -3.08 2.86
CA GLY A 117 -0.84 -2.46 2.65
C GLY A 117 -0.72 -1.03 3.13
N THR A 118 0.38 -0.41 2.72
CA THR A 118 0.72 0.96 3.04
C THR A 118 0.79 1.78 1.76
N LEU A 119 0.00 2.86 1.74
CA LEU A 119 0.05 3.90 0.71
C LEU A 119 1.06 4.98 1.13
N TYR A 120 2.12 5.12 0.36
CA TYR A 120 3.14 6.15 0.45
C TYR A 120 2.83 7.26 -0.54
N ILE A 121 2.90 8.50 -0.07
CA ILE A 121 2.74 9.69 -0.91
C ILE A 121 4.02 10.50 -0.78
N SER A 122 4.76 10.66 -1.87
CA SER A 122 5.97 11.46 -1.94
C SER A 122 5.71 12.78 -2.67
N THR A 123 6.75 13.60 -2.78
CA THR A 123 6.72 14.81 -3.62
C THR A 123 6.68 14.51 -5.12
N GLN A 124 6.86 13.26 -5.56
CA GLN A 124 6.94 12.88 -6.97
C GLN A 124 5.96 11.78 -7.38
N ARG A 125 5.53 10.90 -6.47
CA ARG A 125 4.63 9.78 -6.79
C ARG A 125 3.77 9.35 -5.62
N MET A 126 2.68 8.67 -5.96
CA MET A 126 1.93 7.81 -5.06
C MET A 126 2.39 6.36 -5.27
N ALA A 127 2.72 5.67 -4.18
CA ALA A 127 3.16 4.28 -4.25
C ALA A 127 2.47 3.44 -3.17
N PHE A 128 1.98 2.26 -3.53
CA PHE A 128 1.40 1.30 -2.60
C PHE A 128 2.27 0.05 -2.57
N CYS A 129 2.45 -0.53 -1.39
CA CYS A 129 3.04 -1.85 -1.21
C CYS A 129 2.17 -2.66 -0.24
N SER A 130 1.95 -3.94 -0.55
CA SER A 130 1.34 -4.85 0.41
C SER A 130 2.20 -4.94 1.68
N ASP A 131 1.55 -4.94 2.84
CA ASP A 131 2.22 -4.98 4.16
C ASP A 131 2.82 -6.38 4.41
N TYR A 132 2.37 -7.36 3.65
CA TYR A 132 2.77 -8.76 3.70
C TYR A 132 2.87 -9.31 2.26
N PRO A 133 3.83 -10.21 1.96
CA PRO A 133 3.90 -10.81 0.64
C PRO A 133 2.72 -11.75 0.43
N LEU A 134 2.25 -11.80 -0.81
CA LEU A 134 1.15 -12.63 -1.25
C LEU A 134 1.68 -13.91 -1.89
N SER A 135 0.99 -15.02 -1.69
CA SER A 135 1.26 -16.25 -2.43
C SER A 135 0.83 -16.08 -3.87
N HIS A 136 1.75 -16.31 -4.80
CA HIS A 136 1.55 -16.27 -6.24
C HIS A 136 2.04 -17.60 -6.83
N TYR A 137 1.33 -18.14 -7.81
CA TYR A 137 1.79 -19.32 -8.54
C TYR A 137 2.43 -18.88 -9.85
N SER A 138 3.70 -19.23 -10.06
CA SER A 138 4.38 -18.95 -11.32
C SER A 138 3.80 -19.79 -12.46
N SER A 139 4.15 -19.47 -13.70
CA SER A 139 3.72 -20.23 -14.88
C SER A 139 4.21 -21.69 -14.87
N SER A 140 5.22 -22.01 -14.07
CA SER A 140 5.70 -23.39 -13.84
C SER A 140 4.95 -24.12 -12.72
N GLY A 141 3.95 -23.48 -12.09
CA GLY A 141 3.17 -24.03 -10.99
C GLY A 141 3.88 -23.99 -9.63
N GLN A 142 5.05 -23.34 -9.54
CA GLN A 142 5.76 -23.17 -8.27
C GLN A 142 5.15 -22.00 -7.48
N GLN A 143 4.96 -22.21 -6.18
CA GLN A 143 4.49 -21.16 -5.28
C GLN A 143 5.64 -20.20 -4.96
N GLU A 144 5.44 -18.94 -5.28
CA GLU A 144 6.32 -17.82 -4.99
C GLU A 144 5.62 -16.84 -4.05
N TRP A 145 6.42 -16.11 -3.29
CA TRP A 145 5.93 -15.03 -2.44
C TRP A 145 6.33 -13.71 -3.06
N VAL A 146 5.35 -12.85 -3.33
CA VAL A 146 5.57 -11.59 -4.05
C VAL A 146 4.95 -10.44 -3.27
N TYR A 147 5.63 -9.30 -3.24
CA TYR A 147 5.00 -8.05 -2.82
C TYR A 147 4.21 -7.47 -3.98
N PHE A 148 2.94 -7.14 -3.70
CA PHE A 148 2.09 -6.43 -4.64
C PHE A 148 2.34 -4.92 -4.49
N LYS A 149 2.79 -4.28 -5.58
CA LYS A 149 3.09 -2.85 -5.59
C LYS A 149 2.34 -2.14 -6.70
N VAL A 150 1.95 -0.90 -6.42
CA VAL A 150 1.45 0.08 -7.39
C VAL A 150 2.34 1.30 -7.30
N VAL A 151 2.79 1.84 -8.42
CA VAL A 151 3.56 3.09 -8.44
C VAL A 151 3.00 3.99 -9.51
N VAL A 152 2.52 5.18 -9.15
CA VAL A 152 1.96 6.16 -10.06
C VAL A 152 2.62 7.51 -9.80
N ASP A 153 3.33 8.03 -10.81
CA ASP A 153 3.93 9.36 -10.72
C ASP A 153 2.82 10.43 -10.65
N LEU A 154 3.05 11.50 -9.88
CA LEU A 154 2.02 12.51 -9.62
C LEU A 154 1.60 13.25 -10.89
N ASP A 155 2.49 13.36 -11.87
CA ASP A 155 2.18 13.93 -13.18
C ASP A 155 1.24 13.04 -14.00
N GLN A 156 1.19 11.73 -13.75
CA GLN A 156 0.26 10.77 -14.37
C GLN A 156 -1.08 10.69 -13.63
N LEU A 157 -1.22 11.30 -12.44
CA LEU A 157 -2.49 11.36 -11.76
C LEU A 157 -3.42 12.38 -12.44
N ARG A 158 -4.65 11.94 -12.73
CA ARG A 158 -5.70 12.79 -13.30
C ARG A 158 -6.66 13.28 -12.21
N THR A 159 -7.21 12.36 -11.42
CA THR A 159 -8.16 12.70 -10.37
C THR A 159 -7.98 11.86 -9.12
N VAL A 160 -8.28 12.46 -7.97
CA VAL A 160 -8.41 11.80 -6.68
C VAL A 160 -9.81 12.13 -6.15
N ASN A 161 -10.71 11.16 -6.16
CA ASN A 161 -12.11 11.37 -5.82
C ASN A 161 -12.47 10.61 -4.52
N PRO A 162 -13.07 11.29 -3.52
CA PRO A 162 -13.67 10.60 -2.39
C PRO A 162 -14.93 9.85 -2.84
N SER A 163 -15.16 8.66 -2.28
CA SER A 163 -16.37 7.88 -2.46
C SER A 163 -16.73 7.14 -1.17
N ALA A 164 -17.96 6.65 -1.07
CA ALA A 164 -18.43 5.86 0.06
C ALA A 164 -19.42 4.79 -0.41
N ASN A 165 -19.55 3.71 0.36
CA ASN A 165 -20.49 2.65 0.05
C ASN A 165 -21.90 3.20 0.20
N ARG A 166 -22.74 3.01 -0.82
CA ARG A 166 -24.13 3.49 -0.83
C ARG A 166 -24.96 2.90 0.30
N TRP A 167 -24.68 1.66 0.68
CA TRP A 167 -25.39 0.93 1.72
C TRP A 167 -24.74 1.10 3.10
N ASN A 168 -23.45 1.42 3.13
CA ASN A 168 -22.70 1.65 4.37
C ASN A 168 -21.78 2.88 4.28
N PRO A 169 -22.29 4.10 4.56
CA PRO A 169 -21.50 5.33 4.42
C PRO A 169 -20.24 5.41 5.30
N SER A 170 -20.08 4.54 6.31
CA SER A 170 -18.82 4.45 7.07
C SER A 170 -17.68 3.83 6.26
N GLU A 171 -18.00 3.02 5.25
CA GLU A 171 -17.03 2.46 4.31
C GLU A 171 -16.67 3.51 3.26
N LYS A 172 -15.55 4.19 3.50
CA LYS A 172 -15.04 5.25 2.62
C LYS A 172 -13.96 4.71 1.69
N TYR A 173 -13.94 5.23 0.47
CA TYR A 173 -13.02 4.88 -0.59
C TYR A 173 -12.34 6.14 -1.14
N ILE A 174 -11.09 5.98 -1.58
CA ILE A 174 -10.40 6.97 -2.41
C ILE A 174 -10.23 6.34 -3.78
N HIS A 175 -10.88 6.91 -4.78
CA HIS A 175 -10.76 6.53 -6.19
C HIS A 175 -9.69 7.38 -6.86
N VAL A 176 -8.67 6.73 -7.39
CA VAL A 176 -7.57 7.37 -8.09
C VAL A 176 -7.63 6.97 -9.56
N VAL A 177 -7.59 7.96 -10.45
CA VAL A 177 -7.62 7.74 -11.90
C VAL A 177 -6.37 8.35 -12.51
N THR A 178 -5.69 7.61 -13.36
CA THR A 178 -4.51 8.07 -14.11
C THR A 178 -4.91 8.72 -15.43
N ARG A 179 -4.01 9.49 -16.04
CA ARG A 179 -4.26 10.19 -17.31
C ARG A 179 -4.57 9.25 -18.47
N ASP A 180 -3.95 8.07 -18.48
CA ASP A 180 -4.15 6.98 -19.43
C ASP A 180 -5.33 6.05 -19.07
N GLY A 181 -6.09 6.38 -18.02
CA GLY A 181 -7.39 5.76 -17.73
C GLY A 181 -7.37 4.54 -16.82
N TYR A 182 -6.24 4.21 -16.18
CA TYR A 182 -6.21 3.19 -15.14
C TYR A 182 -6.82 3.71 -13.84
N GLU A 183 -7.49 2.81 -13.13
CA GLU A 183 -8.21 3.15 -11.91
C GLU A 183 -7.71 2.32 -10.72
N PHE A 184 -7.56 2.96 -9.58
CA PHE A 184 -7.18 2.34 -8.31
C PHE A 184 -8.16 2.74 -7.21
N TRP A 185 -8.68 1.74 -6.50
CA TRP A 185 -9.64 1.93 -5.42
C TRP A 185 -8.97 1.58 -4.10
N PHE A 186 -8.73 2.59 -3.27
CA PHE A 186 -8.20 2.39 -1.92
C PHE A 186 -9.31 2.49 -0.89
N MET A 187 -9.23 1.67 0.15
CA MET A 187 -10.26 1.58 1.19
C MET A 187 -9.67 1.25 2.55
N GLY A 188 -10.52 1.29 3.59
CA GLY A 188 -10.12 0.84 4.92
C GLY A 188 -8.99 1.65 5.53
N PHE A 189 -8.91 2.94 5.23
CA PHE A 189 -7.87 3.80 5.79
C PHE A 189 -8.04 3.95 7.30
N ILE A 190 -6.97 3.75 8.06
CA ILE A 190 -6.95 4.13 9.50
C ILE A 190 -7.06 5.66 9.65
N SER A 191 -6.62 6.43 8.64
CA SER A 191 -6.63 7.90 8.64
C SER A 191 -7.11 8.46 7.32
N TYR A 192 -8.35 8.13 6.94
CA TYR A 192 -8.96 8.48 5.65
C TYR A 192 -8.85 9.96 5.29
N ASP A 193 -9.33 10.87 6.15
CA ASP A 193 -9.40 12.30 5.81
C ASP A 193 -7.99 12.91 5.61
N LYS A 194 -7.00 12.41 6.36
CA LYS A 194 -5.59 12.81 6.22
C LYS A 194 -4.99 12.29 4.91
N ALA A 195 -5.31 11.06 4.52
CA ALA A 195 -4.84 10.47 3.27
C ALA A 195 -5.42 11.21 2.07
N LEU A 196 -6.74 11.43 2.05
CA LEU A 196 -7.43 12.17 1.00
C LEU A 196 -6.88 13.59 0.85
N LYS A 197 -6.71 14.31 1.98
CA LYS A 197 -6.11 15.65 1.98
C LYS A 197 -4.72 15.66 1.36
N THR A 198 -3.85 14.73 1.78
CA THR A 198 -2.47 14.67 1.29
C THR A 198 -2.39 14.32 -0.19
N LEU A 199 -3.21 13.37 -0.67
CA LEU A 199 -3.30 13.05 -2.11
C LEU A 199 -3.80 14.23 -2.93
N THR A 200 -4.84 14.91 -2.45
CA THR A 200 -5.43 16.08 -3.15
C THR A 200 -4.42 17.23 -3.22
N GLU A 201 -3.69 17.50 -2.13
CA GLU A 201 -2.63 18.52 -2.10
C GLU A 201 -1.45 18.14 -3.00
N ALA A 202 -1.08 16.86 -3.08
CA ALA A 202 -0.04 16.38 -3.98
C ALA A 202 -0.44 16.54 -5.45
N LEU A 203 -1.68 16.18 -5.82
CA LEU A 203 -2.23 16.33 -7.17
C LEU A 203 -2.22 17.80 -7.63
N ARG A 204 -2.61 18.74 -6.75
CA ARG A 204 -2.65 20.18 -7.07
C ARG A 204 -1.29 20.79 -7.45
N ARG A 205 -0.18 20.13 -7.11
CA ARG A 205 1.17 20.58 -7.50
C ARG A 205 1.47 20.29 -8.98
N PHE A 206 0.68 19.45 -9.63
CA PHE A 206 0.81 19.05 -11.03
C PHE A 206 -0.51 19.28 -11.78
N PRO A 207 -0.95 20.55 -11.92
CA PRO A 207 -2.19 20.85 -12.62
C PRO A 207 -2.10 20.42 -14.09
N ASP A 208 -3.25 20.00 -14.64
CA ASP A 208 -3.41 19.72 -16.06
C ASP A 208 -2.91 20.89 -16.90
N THR A 209 -1.76 20.72 -17.56
CA THR A 209 -1.18 21.76 -18.44
C THR A 209 -1.89 21.80 -19.81
N SER A 210 -2.97 21.02 -20.00
CA SER A 210 -3.76 20.94 -21.23
C SER A 210 -4.81 22.05 -21.40
N GLY A 211 -4.78 23.11 -20.59
CA GLY A 211 -5.72 24.25 -20.63
C GLY A 211 -5.12 25.60 -21.04
N GLY A 212 -4.21 25.63 -22.02
CA GLY A 212 -3.63 26.86 -22.56
C GLY A 212 -4.63 27.66 -23.42
N LEU A 213 -4.92 28.89 -22.98
CA LEU A 213 -5.82 29.92 -23.50
C LEU A 213 -5.70 30.24 -25.01
N VAL A 214 -6.83 30.53 -25.66
CA VAL A 214 -6.91 31.48 -26.78
C VAL A 214 -7.48 32.79 -26.23
N PRO A 215 -6.69 33.88 -26.11
CA PRO A 215 -7.25 35.20 -25.91
C PRO A 215 -7.75 35.74 -27.26
N VAL A 216 -8.98 36.28 -27.25
CA VAL A 216 -9.50 37.18 -28.28
C VAL A 216 -9.01 38.59 -27.97
#